data_AF-A0A7K1S9G3-F1
#
_entry.id   AF-A0A7K1S9G3-F1
#
_cell.length_a   1.000
_cell.length_b   1.000
_cell.length_c   1.000
_cell.angle_alpha   90.00
_cell.angle_beta   90.00
_cell.angle_gamma   90.00
#
_symmetry.space_group_name_H-M   'P 1'
#
loop_
_entity.id
_entity.type
_entity.pdbx_description
1 polymer ?
#
loop_
_entity_poly.entity_id
_entity_poly.type
_entity_poly.pdbx_seq_one_letter_code
_entity_poly.pdbx_strand_id
1 'polypeptide(L)' 'MKSKAGILIGFVLGLTGFLFLFKVIVLDNVPPEDELAPGIVVIASILSGLLFAFAGNSIQNYLKKQRY' A
#
# COMPACT_ATOMS: atom_id res chain seq x y z
N MET A 1 -0.47 16.12 -19.95
CA MET A 1 -1.13 15.31 -18.89
C MET A 1 -0.20 15.22 -17.68
N LYS A 2 -0.68 15.53 -16.47
CA LYS A 2 0.12 15.29 -15.24
C LYS A 2 0.31 13.78 -15.11
N SER A 3 1.56 13.31 -15.16
CA SER A 3 1.88 11.90 -14.93
C SER A 3 1.31 11.47 -13.57
N LYS A 4 0.37 10.52 -13.57
CA LYS A 4 -0.21 9.89 -12.37
C LYS A 4 0.61 8.68 -11.90
N ALA A 5 1.82 8.50 -12.43
CA ALA A 5 2.65 7.33 -12.18
C ALA A 5 3.00 7.17 -10.69
N GLY A 6 3.31 8.26 -9.97
CA GLY A 6 3.63 8.19 -8.54
C GLY A 6 2.45 7.75 -7.68
N ILE A 7 1.23 8.13 -8.04
CA ILE A 7 0.00 7.66 -7.38
C ILE A 7 -0.17 6.16 -7.59
N LEU A 8 -0.06 5.69 -8.83
CA LEU A 8 -0.26 4.28 -9.17
C LEU A 8 0.82 3.39 -8.55
N ILE A 9 2.09 3.79 -8.67
CA ILE A 9 3.22 3.06 -8.08
C ILE A 9 3.10 3.03 -6.56
N GLY A 10 2.78 4.17 -5.95
CA GLY A 10 2.54 4.26 -4.50
C GLY A 10 1.41 3.32 -4.08
N PHE A 11 0.26 3.37 -4.76
CA PHE A 11 -0.87 2.50 -4.45
C PHE A 11 -0.52 1.02 -4.51
N VAL A 12 0.11 0.59 -5.61
CA VAL A 12 0.48 -0.81 -5.82
C VAL A 12 1.49 -1.25 -4.75
N LEU A 13 2.51 -0.44 -4.45
CA LEU A 13 3.48 -0.75 -3.40
C LEU A 13 2.86 -0.84 -2.01
N GLY A 14 1.95 0.07 -1.65
CA GLY A 14 1.28 0.04 -0.35
C GLY A 14 0.33 -1.14 -0.19
N LEU A 15 -0.38 -1.52 -1.26
CA LEU A 15 -1.29 -2.65 -1.26
C LEU A 15 -0.53 -3.98 -1.23
N THR A 16 0.42 -4.19 -2.13
CA THR A 16 1.19 -5.45 -2.19
C THR A 16 2.14 -5.57 -1.00
N GLY A 17 2.76 -4.48 -0.57
CA GLY A 17 3.62 -4.44 0.61
C GLY A 17 2.86 -4.81 1.88
N PHE A 18 1.63 -4.28 2.06
CA PHE A 18 0.80 -4.67 3.20
C PHE A 18 0.44 -6.16 3.15
N LEU A 19 -0.04 -6.67 2.02
CA LEU A 19 -0.43 -8.08 1.90
C LEU A 19 0.76 -9.02 2.12
N PHE A 20 1.94 -8.64 1.60
CA PHE A 20 3.16 -9.41 1.80
C PHE A 20 3.56 -9.46 3.28
N LEU A 21 3.60 -8.30 3.96
CA LEU A 21 3.93 -8.24 5.38
C LEU A 21 2.89 -8.95 6.24
N PHE A 22 1.60 -8.80 5.91
CA PHE A 22 0.53 -9.50 6.60
C PHE A 22 0.69 -11.02 6.48
N LYS A 23 1.06 -11.52 5.30
CA LYS A 23 1.33 -12.94 5.10
C LYS A 23 2.48 -13.44 5.99
N VAL A 24 3.63 -12.78 5.92
CA VAL A 24 4.86 -13.22 6.60
C VAL A 24 4.78 -13.07 8.12
N ILE A 25 4.11 -12.02 8.61
CA ILE A 25 4.08 -11.71 10.05
C ILE A 25 2.87 -12.36 10.73
N VAL A 26 1.71 -12.39 10.06
CA VAL A 26 0.45 -12.86 10.66
C VAL A 26 0.14 -14.28 10.23
N LEU A 27 -0.07 -14.53 8.93
CA LEU A 27 -0.53 -15.85 8.46
C LEU A 27 0.46 -16.98 8.79
N ASP A 28 1.76 -16.74 8.65
CA ASP A 28 2.76 -17.79 8.93
C ASP A 28 2.87 -18.13 10.43
N ASN A 29 2.32 -17.30 11.33
CA ASN A 29 2.44 -17.47 12.79
C ASN A 29 1.12 -17.77 13.51
N VAL A 30 -0.02 -17.77 12.80
CA VAL A 30 -1.35 -17.92 13.41
C VAL A 30 -1.99 -19.22 12.90
N PRO A 31 -2.55 -20.06 13.78
CA PRO A 31 -3.25 -21.28 13.36
C PRO A 31 -4.51 -20.94 12.55
N PRO A 32 -4.98 -21.85 11.66
CA PRO A 32 -6.08 -21.56 10.72
C PRO A 32 -7.40 -21.13 11.38
N GLU A 33 -7.59 -21.53 12.63
CA GLU A 33 -8.76 -21.21 13.46
C GLU A 33 -8.77 -19.77 13.99
N ASP A 34 -7.61 -19.13 14.06
CA ASP A 34 -7.42 -17.75 14.53
C ASP A 34 -7.16 -16.76 13.36
N GLU A 35 -7.36 -17.20 12.12
CA GLU A 35 -7.17 -16.34 10.95
C GLU A 35 -8.08 -15.11 11.01
N LEU A 36 -7.46 -13.93 10.92
CA LEU A 36 -8.17 -12.66 10.83
C LEU A 36 -9.18 -12.67 9.67
N ALA A 37 -10.38 -12.15 9.94
CA ALA A 37 -11.46 -12.09 8.97
C ALA A 37 -10.97 -11.51 7.62
N PRO A 38 -11.05 -12.27 6.52
CA PRO A 38 -10.48 -11.88 5.22
C PRO A 38 -10.95 -10.50 4.73
N GLY A 39 -12.20 -10.13 5.04
CA GLY A 39 -12.75 -8.82 4.68
C GLY A 39 -12.01 -7.65 5.33
N ILE A 40 -11.60 -7.77 6.59
CA ILE A 40 -10.87 -6.71 7.30
C ILE A 40 -9.48 -6.53 6.70
N VAL A 41 -8.81 -7.63 6.36
CA VAL A 41 -7.48 -7.61 5.74
C VAL A 41 -7.51 -6.91 4.38
N VAL A 42 -8.53 -7.21 3.56
CA VAL A 42 -8.71 -6.55 2.26
C VAL A 42 -8.95 -5.04 2.45
N ILE A 43 -9.84 -4.64 3.35
CA ILE A 43 -10.09 -3.21 3.63
C ILE A 43 -8.81 -2.52 4.11
N ALA A 44 -8.07 -3.13 5.05
CA ALA A 44 -6.81 -2.59 5.54
C ALA A 44 -5.75 -2.47 4.42
N SER A 45 -5.68 -3.45 3.51
CA SER A 45 -4.77 -3.40 2.36
C SER A 45 -5.09 -2.26 1.40
N ILE A 46 -6.38 -2.00 1.16
CA ILE A 46 -6.83 -0.88 0.30
C ILE A 46 -6.51 0.45 0.97
N LEU A 47 -6.76 0.59 2.28
CA LEU A 47 -6.42 1.79 3.04
C LEU A 47 -4.91 2.06 3.04
N SER A 48 -4.08 1.02 3.23
CA SER A 48 -2.63 1.10 3.09
C SER A 48 -2.22 1.57 1.69
N GLY A 49 -2.80 0.97 0.65
CA GLY A 49 -2.59 1.39 -0.73
C GLY A 49 -2.92 2.87 -0.95
N LEU A 50 -4.07 3.35 -0.46
CA LEU A 50 -4.46 4.76 -0.59
C LEU A 50 -3.49 5.71 0.12
N LEU A 51 -3.01 5.34 1.30
CA LEU A 51 -1.99 6.09 2.05
C LEU A 51 -0.69 6.22 1.25
N PHE A 52 -0.20 5.12 0.68
CA PHE A 52 1.01 5.14 -0.15
C PHE A 52 0.79 5.84 -1.49
N ALA A 53 -0.41 5.79 -2.06
CA ALA A 53 -0.76 6.56 -3.25
C ALA A 53 -0.65 8.06 -2.99
N PHE A 54 -1.11 8.52 -1.82
CA PHE A 54 -0.97 9.90 -1.37
C PHE A 54 0.49 10.28 -1.14
N ALA A 55 1.27 9.43 -0.48
CA ALA A 55 2.70 9.63 -0.30
C ALA A 55 3.45 9.69 -1.65
N GLY A 56 3.15 8.77 -2.56
CA GLY A 56 3.72 8.73 -3.91
C GLY A 56 3.41 9.97 -4.73
N ASN A 57 2.18 10.51 -4.62
CA ASN A 57 1.84 11.80 -5.22
C ASN A 57 2.67 12.95 -4.62
N SER A 58 2.81 12.97 -3.29
CA SER A 58 3.55 14.01 -2.58
C SER A 58 5.03 14.01 -2.96
N ILE A 59 5.65 12.82 -2.99
CA ILE A 59 7.03 12.62 -3.44
C ILE A 59 7.19 13.02 -4.90
N GLN A 60 6.27 12.60 -5.78
CA GLN A 60 6.32 12.95 -7.21
C GLN A 60 6.24 14.47 -7.43
N ASN A 61 5.40 15.17 -6.66
CA ASN A 61 5.26 16.62 -6.74
C ASN A 61 6.49 17.33 -6.16
N TYR A 62 7.06 16.83 -5.07
CA TYR A 62 8.30 17.34 -4.49
C TYR A 62 9.47 17.23 -5.47
N LEU A 63 9.68 16.05 -6.06
CA LEU A 63 10.75 15.81 -7.04
C LEU A 63 10.58 16.65 -8.31
N LYS A 64 9.34 16.88 -8.76
CA LYS A 64 9.08 17.81 -9.87
C LYS A 64 9.44 19.25 -9.52
N LYS A 65 9.09 19.70 -8.31
CA LYS A 65 9.40 21.05 -7.84
C LYS A 65 10.90 21.28 -7.69
N GLN A 66 11.66 20.24 -7.35
CA GLN A 66 13.11 20.32 -7.19
C GLN A 66 13.89 20.28 -8.53
N ARG A 67 13.21 19.89 -9.62
CA ARG A 67 13.80 19.77 -10.97
C ARG A 67 13.59 21.03 -11.84
N TYR A 68 12.90 22.04 -11.31
CA TYR A 68 12.69 23.37 -11.90
C TYR A 68 13.15 24.43 -10.89
#